data_AF-A0A2V9QM65-F1
#
_entry.id   AF-A0A2V9QM65-F1
#
_cell.length_a   1.000
_cell.length_b   1.000
_cell.length_c   1.000
_cell.angle_alpha   90.00
_cell.angle_beta   90.00
_cell.angle_gamma   90.00
#
_symmetry.space_group_name_H-M   'P 1'
#
loop_
_entity.id
_entity.type
_entity.pdbx_description
1 polymer ?
#
loop_
_entity_poly.entity_id
_entity_poly.type
_entity_poly.pdbx_seq_one_letter_code
_entity_poly.pdbx_strand_id
1 'polypeptide(L)'
;ALAVLYVFSVPGSVTAGPEKTRVSFLEERKEAVYENLRDLNFEYKAGKVPDVDYQNLKGSLESEAAKILSEIAQIESGTPVKGRKGQTN
;
A
#
# COMPACT_ATOMS: atom_id res chain seq x y z
N ALA A 1 7.50 -37.74 -10.37
CA ALA A 1 7.44 -36.33 -9.95
C ALA A 1 6.39 -35.64 -10.81
N LEU A 2 5.34 -35.08 -10.19
CA LEU A 2 4.25 -34.39 -10.90
C LEU A 2 4.41 -32.89 -10.65
N ALA A 3 4.77 -32.14 -11.68
CA ALA A 3 4.81 -30.68 -11.65
C ALA A 3 3.46 -30.16 -12.15
N VAL A 4 2.74 -29.43 -11.31
CA VAL A 4 1.51 -28.74 -11.71
C VAL A 4 1.91 -27.41 -12.35
N LEU A 5 1.67 -27.28 -13.65
CA LEU A 5 1.83 -26.02 -14.38
C LEU A 5 0.50 -25.27 -14.33
N TYR A 6 0.49 -24.12 -13.67
CA TYR A 6 -0.66 -23.23 -13.62
C TYR A 6 -0.59 -22.24 -14.78
N VAL A 7 -1.49 -22.36 -15.75
CA VAL A 7 -1.62 -21.41 -16.87
C VAL A 7 -2.79 -20.48 -16.55
N PHE A 8 -2.49 -19.22 -16.25
CA PHE A 8 -3.51 -18.18 -16.07
C PHE A 8 -3.80 -17.54 -17.44
N SER A 9 -4.93 -17.90 -18.04
CA SER A 9 -5.42 -17.25 -19.27
C SER A 9 -6.53 -16.28 -18.88
N VAL A 10 -6.32 -14.98 -19.10
CA VAL A 10 -7.33 -13.93 -18.88
C VAL A 10 -8.06 -13.68 -20.20
N PRO A 11 -9.31 -14.16 -20.38
CA PRO A 11 -10.04 -13.88 -21.60
C PRO A 11 -10.65 -12.48 -21.53
N GLY A 12 -10.44 -11.70 -22.60
CA GLY A 12 -11.45 -10.80 -23.15
C GLY A 12 -11.85 -9.58 -22.32
N SER A 13 -11.45 -8.41 -22.82
CA SER A 13 -11.86 -7.07 -22.39
C SER A 13 -11.54 -6.76 -20.93
N VAL A 14 -10.36 -6.19 -20.73
CA VAL A 14 -10.12 -5.23 -19.64
C VAL A 14 -11.08 -4.07 -19.88
N THR A 15 -12.33 -4.22 -19.43
CA THR A 15 -13.15 -3.06 -19.13
C THR A 15 -12.37 -2.34 -18.05
N ALA A 16 -11.81 -1.18 -18.40
CA ALA A 16 -11.25 -0.29 -17.41
C ALA A 16 -12.39 0.00 -16.43
N GLY A 17 -12.44 -0.74 -15.33
CA GLY A 17 -13.27 -0.40 -14.18
C GLY A 17 -12.98 1.06 -13.83
N PRO A 18 -13.94 1.77 -13.20
CA PRO A 18 -13.88 3.21 -12.98
C PRO A 18 -12.44 3.59 -12.63
N GLU A 19 -11.83 4.41 -13.49
CA GLU A 19 -10.40 4.74 -13.45
C GLU A 19 -10.00 4.84 -11.99
N LYS A 20 -9.20 3.88 -11.48
CA LYS A 20 -8.86 3.84 -10.05
C LYS A 20 -8.20 5.19 -9.76
N THR A 21 -8.96 6.13 -9.20
CA THR A 21 -8.49 7.47 -8.91
C THR A 21 -7.26 7.28 -8.02
N ARG A 22 -6.20 8.06 -8.22
CA ARG A 22 -4.98 7.95 -7.39
C ARG A 22 -5.30 7.85 -5.89
N VAL A 23 -6.38 8.50 -5.46
CA VAL A 23 -6.98 8.41 -4.13
C VAL A 23 -7.36 6.98 -3.71
N SER A 24 -8.09 6.20 -4.53
CA SER A 24 -8.53 4.86 -4.15
C SER A 24 -7.38 3.88 -3.96
N PHE A 25 -6.31 4.02 -4.76
CA PHE A 25 -5.07 3.25 -4.54
C PHE A 25 -4.38 3.64 -3.22
N LEU A 26 -4.37 4.92 -2.86
CA LEU A 26 -3.80 5.39 -1.61
C LEU A 26 -4.63 4.94 -0.41
N GLU A 27 -5.96 4.86 -0.54
CA GLU A 27 -6.85 4.30 0.47
C GLU A 27 -6.61 2.80 0.70
N GLU A 28 -6.50 2.02 -0.38
CA GLU A 28 -6.15 0.59 -0.31
C GLU A 28 -4.80 0.39 0.40
N ARG A 29 -3.81 1.25 0.09
CA ARG A 29 -2.50 1.20 0.74
C ARG A 29 -2.55 1.64 2.21
N LYS A 30 -3.39 2.63 2.55
CA LYS A 30 -3.63 3.05 3.94
C LYS A 30 -4.20 1.90 4.76
N GLU A 31 -5.19 1.18 4.23
CA GLU A 31 -5.78 0.02 4.89
C GLU A 31 -4.75 -1.08 5.13
N ALA A 32 -3.95 -1.42 4.13
CA ALA A 32 -2.87 -2.40 4.28
C ALA A 32 -1.86 -2.03 5.39
N VAL A 33 -1.45 -0.76 5.46
CA VAL A 33 -0.52 -0.30 6.51
C VAL A 33 -1.15 -0.36 7.90
N TYR A 34 -2.44 -0.03 8.03
CA TYR A 34 -3.15 -0.12 9.31
C TYR A 34 -3.38 -1.55 9.77
N GLU A 35 -3.71 -2.47 8.85
CA GLU A 35 -3.80 -3.90 9.15
C GLU A 35 -2.44 -4.42 9.63
N ASN A 36 -1.35 -4.08 8.93
CA ASN A 36 0.01 -4.45 9.34
C ASN A 36 0.38 -3.91 10.74
N LEU A 37 -0.01 -2.66 11.07
CA LEU A 37 0.20 -2.10 12.41
C LEU A 37 -0.59 -2.87 13.48
N ARG A 38 -1.83 -3.26 13.17
CA ARG A 38 -2.66 -4.04 14.10
C ARG A 38 -2.05 -5.42 14.34
N ASP A 39 -1.63 -6.08 13.27
CA ASP A 39 -1.03 -7.41 13.35
C ASP A 39 0.32 -7.35 14.07
N LEU A 40 1.17 -6.35 13.78
CA LEU A 40 2.42 -6.12 14.51
C LEU A 40 2.20 -5.93 16.01
N ASN A 41 1.18 -5.14 16.40
CA ASN A 41 0.80 -4.96 17.80
C ASN A 41 0.34 -6.27 18.44
N PHE A 42 -0.40 -7.09 17.70
CA PHE A 42 -0.85 -8.39 18.18
C PHE A 42 0.33 -9.36 18.37
N GLU A 43 1.25 -9.42 17.41
CA GLU A 43 2.45 -10.27 17.49
C GLU A 43 3.39 -9.84 18.61
N TYR A 44 3.55 -8.53 18.83
CA TYR A 44 4.29 -7.99 19.97
C TYR A 44 3.66 -8.39 21.30
N LYS A 45 2.34 -8.22 21.45
CA LYS A 45 1.60 -8.65 22.65
C LYS A 45 1.64 -10.17 22.86
N ALA A 46 1.72 -10.94 21.78
CA ALA A 46 1.90 -12.39 21.83
C ALA A 46 3.34 -12.81 22.18
N GLY A 47 4.27 -11.87 22.32
CA GLY A 47 5.68 -12.13 22.62
C GLY A 47 6.48 -12.71 21.46
N LYS A 48 5.95 -12.63 20.23
CA LYS A 48 6.62 -13.15 19.02
C LYS A 48 7.68 -12.20 18.46
N VAL A 49 7.57 -10.92 18.77
CA VAL A 49 8.44 -9.85 18.26
C VAL A 49 9.17 -9.21 19.44
N PRO A 50 10.50 -9.11 19.41
CA PRO A 50 11.27 -8.36 20.41
C PRO A 50 10.92 -6.87 20.41
N ASP A 51 11.02 -6.19 21.56
CA ASP A 51 10.68 -4.76 21.67
C ASP A 51 11.48 -3.88 20.69
N VAL A 52 12.78 -4.14 20.52
CA VAL A 52 13.63 -3.40 19.57
C VAL A 52 13.11 -3.51 18.14
N ASP A 53 12.76 -4.72 17.70
CA ASP A 53 12.23 -4.95 16.36
C ASP A 53 10.83 -4.35 16.19
N TYR A 54 10.00 -4.45 17.23
CA TYR A 54 8.68 -3.83 17.26
C TYR A 54 8.76 -2.32 17.08
N GLN A 55 9.64 -1.61 17.80
CA GLN A 55 9.80 -0.16 17.66
C GLN A 55 10.28 0.23 16.24
N ASN A 56 11.23 -0.52 15.68
CA ASN A 56 11.75 -0.28 14.33
C ASN A 56 10.67 -0.48 13.25
N LEU A 57 9.92 -1.58 13.32
CA LEU A 57 8.84 -1.90 12.39
C LEU A 57 7.68 -0.92 12.52
N LYS A 58 7.29 -0.59 13.77
CA LYS A 58 6.25 0.39 14.06
C LYS A 58 6.62 1.76 13.48
N GLY A 59 7.83 2.26 13.73
CA GLY A 59 8.26 3.55 13.18
C GLY A 59 8.27 3.58 11.65
N SER A 60 8.64 2.47 11.01
CA SER A 60 8.59 2.34 9.55
C SER A 60 7.17 2.39 9.01
N LEU A 61 6.24 1.63 9.61
CA LEU A 61 4.82 1.62 9.23
C LEU A 61 4.13 2.97 9.50
N GLU A 62 4.43 3.61 10.64
CA GLU A 62 3.92 4.95 10.96
C GLU A 62 4.41 5.99 9.96
N SER A 63 5.67 5.90 9.54
CA SER A 63 6.24 6.78 8.51
C SER A 63 5.57 6.57 7.15
N GLU A 64 5.23 5.33 6.80
CA GLU A 64 4.49 5.03 5.57
C GLU A 64 3.05 5.56 5.63
N ALA A 65 2.36 5.36 6.76
CA ALA A 65 1.02 5.89 6.99
C ALA A 65 0.99 7.42 6.86
N ALA A 66 1.96 8.12 7.48
CA ALA A 66 2.08 9.58 7.40
C ALA A 66 2.25 10.07 5.96
N LYS A 67 3.07 9.38 5.15
CA LYS A 67 3.25 9.70 3.73
C LYS A 67 1.96 9.52 2.93
N ILE A 68 1.27 8.39 3.13
CA ILE A 68 0.01 8.09 2.43
C ILE A 68 -1.07 9.13 2.77
N LEU A 69 -1.24 9.44 4.07
CA LEU A 69 -2.21 10.43 4.51
C LEU A 69 -1.89 11.83 3.96
N SER A 70 -0.62 12.20 3.88
CA SER A 70 -0.20 13.47 3.27
C SER A 70 -0.52 13.50 1.77
N GLU A 71 -0.30 12.40 1.05
CA GLU A 71 -0.60 12.32 -0.38
C GLU A 71 -2.12 12.38 -0.65
N ILE A 72 -2.92 11.71 0.17
CA ILE A 72 -4.39 11.81 0.12
C ILE A 72 -4.84 13.25 0.36
N ALA A 73 -4.38 13.88 1.44
CA ALA A 73 -4.73 15.26 1.76
C ALA A 73 -4.34 16.25 0.65
N GLN A 74 -3.19 16.05 -0.02
CA GLN A 74 -2.78 16.87 -1.15
C GLN A 74 -3.73 16.74 -2.35
N ILE A 75 -4.20 15.52 -2.64
CA ILE A 75 -5.14 15.28 -3.74
C ILE A 75 -6.53 15.84 -3.40
N GLU A 76 -7.01 15.63 -2.17
CA GLU A 76 -8.30 16.12 -1.69
C GLU A 76 -8.35 17.65 -1.61
N SER A 77 -7.24 18.31 -1.26
CA SER A 77 -7.14 19.77 -1.23
C SER A 77 -7.17 20.43 -2.62
N GLY A 78 -7.31 19.66 -3.70
CA GLY A 78 -7.49 20.17 -5.05
C GLY A 78 -6.19 20.62 -5.72
N THR A 79 -5.02 20.22 -5.20
CA THR A 79 -3.76 20.43 -5.90
C THR A 79 -3.56 19.26 -6.88
N PRO A 80 -3.71 19.47 -8.21
CA PRO A 80 -3.43 18.41 -9.15
C PRO A 80 -1.95 18.04 -9.02
N VAL A 81 -1.68 16.80 -8.59
CA VAL A 81 -0.36 16.21 -8.66
C VAL A 81 0.02 16.21 -10.13
N LYS A 82 0.79 17.22 -10.54
CA LYS A 82 1.42 17.30 -11.85
C LYS A 82 2.26 16.04 -11.98
N GLY A 83 1.71 15.05 -12.69
CA GLY A 83 2.39 13.82 -13.00
C GLY A 83 3.79 14.17 -13.49
N ARG A 84 4.81 13.57 -12.87
CA ARG A 84 6.19 13.59 -13.34
C ARG A 84 6.24 12.87 -14.69
N LYS A 85 5.79 13.55 -15.75
CA LYS A 85 6.01 13.18 -17.13
C LYS A 85 7.07 14.15 -17.68
N GLY A 86 8.24 13.60 -17.99
CA GLY A 86 9.24 14.19 -18.87
C GLY A 86 10.42 14.87 -18.19
N GLN A 87 11.60 14.24 -18.29
CA GLN A 87 12.68 14.83 -19.10
C GLN A 87 13.81 13.82 -19.30
N THR A 88 13.74 13.15 -20.46
CA THR A 88 14.92 12.76 -21.23
C THR A 88 15.74 14.01 -21.51
N ASN A 89 17.03 13.97 -21.21
CA ASN A 89 18.05 14.75 -21.91
C ASN A 89 19.22 13.82 -22.21
#